data_AF-A0A9E5N835-F1
#
_entry.id   AF-A0A9E5N835-F1
#
_cell.length_a   1.000
_cell.length_b   1.000
_cell.length_c   1.000
_cell.angle_alpha   90.00
_cell.angle_beta   90.00
_cell.angle_gamma   90.00
#
_symmetry.space_group_name_H-M   'P 1'
#
loop_
_entity.id
_entity.type
_entity.pdbx_description
1 polymer ?
#
loop_
_entity_poly.entity_id
_entity_poly.type
_entity_poly.pdbx_seq_one_letter_code
_entity_poly.pdbx_strand_id
1 'polypeptide(L)'
;EGWEEETDARRGKGIYRRVMEAMDRLQEAGAFFGFSATATRNNADVYIQDEFYDFMIEKGCMFGWFFIFVPVGQDNAMNLMITPEQRNRLRRKSMEIRRKKPIFVA
;
A
#
# COMPACT_ATOMS: atom_id res chain seq x y z
N GLU A 1 -3.75 -4.88 0.53
CA GLU A 1 -4.57 -3.86 1.23
C GLU A 1 -3.93 -3.34 2.52
N GLY A 2 -2.63 -3.58 2.72
CA GLY A 2 -2.03 -3.54 4.04
C GLY A 2 -1.50 -4.93 4.34
N TRP A 3 -1.87 -5.47 5.50
CA TRP A 3 -1.39 -6.76 5.97
C TRP A 3 -2.27 -7.91 5.48
N GLU A 4 -2.04 -9.10 6.03
CA GLU A 4 -2.69 -10.33 5.58
C GLU A 4 -4.21 -10.27 5.72
N GLU A 5 -4.70 -9.84 6.88
CA GLU A 5 -6.14 -9.77 7.17
C GLU A 5 -6.88 -8.88 6.17
N GLU A 6 -6.40 -7.65 5.94
CA GLU A 6 -7.07 -6.72 5.02
C GLU A 6 -6.94 -7.18 3.57
N THR A 7 -5.78 -7.75 3.21
CA THR A 7 -5.51 -8.20 1.85
C THR A 7 -6.39 -9.38 1.50
N ASP A 8 -6.46 -10.37 2.38
CA ASP A 8 -7.24 -11.57 2.16
C ASP A 8 -8.75 -11.29 2.24
N ALA A 9 -9.19 -10.39 3.13
CA ALA A 9 -10.59 -9.98 3.20
C ALA A 9 -11.11 -9.37 1.89
N ARG A 10 -10.27 -8.61 1.16
CA ARG A 10 -10.69 -7.97 -0.10
C ARG A 10 -10.33 -8.78 -1.35
N ARG A 11 -9.19 -9.48 -1.35
CA ARG A 11 -8.62 -10.11 -2.55
C ARG A 11 -8.81 -11.63 -2.56
N GLY A 12 -9.19 -12.22 -1.44
CA GLY A 12 -9.38 -13.66 -1.27
C GLY A 12 -8.29 -14.29 -0.39
N LYS A 13 -8.66 -15.37 0.30
CA LYS A 13 -7.79 -16.08 1.24
C LYS A 13 -6.49 -16.57 0.58
N GLY A 14 -5.35 -16.33 1.23
CA GLY A 14 -4.02 -16.73 0.80
C GLY A 14 -3.41 -15.83 -0.28
N ILE A 15 -4.07 -14.73 -0.67
CA ILE A 15 -3.52 -13.82 -1.67
C ILE A 15 -2.35 -13.04 -1.10
N TYR A 16 -2.42 -12.60 0.15
CA TYR A 16 -1.31 -11.90 0.80
C TYR A 16 -0.01 -12.72 0.70
N ARG A 17 -0.07 -13.99 1.12
CA ARG A 17 1.08 -14.90 1.08
C ARG A 17 1.63 -15.07 -0.34
N ARG A 18 0.76 -15.26 -1.34
CA ARG A 18 1.19 -15.39 -2.75
C ARG A 18 1.92 -14.15 -3.23
N VAL A 19 1.46 -12.95 -2.83
CA VAL A 19 2.13 -11.70 -3.19
C VAL A 19 3.48 -11.58 -2.49
N MET A 20 3.59 -11.95 -1.21
CA MET A 20 4.88 -11.94 -0.49
C MET A 20 5.89 -12.87 -1.13
N GLU A 21 5.50 -14.11 -1.45
CA GLU A 21 6.37 -15.07 -2.14
C GLU A 21 6.78 -14.58 -3.54
N ALA A 22 5.93 -13.82 -4.23
CA ALA A 22 6.28 -13.23 -5.52
C ALA A 22 7.32 -12.11 -5.36
N MET A 23 7.18 -11.26 -4.34
CA MET A 23 8.17 -10.21 -4.03
C MET A 23 9.53 -10.81 -3.69
N ASP A 24 9.56 -11.87 -2.85
CA ASP A 24 10.79 -12.57 -2.48
C ASP A 24 11.51 -13.11 -3.73
N ARG A 25 10.78 -13.78 -4.63
CA ARG A 25 11.35 -14.29 -5.90
C ARG A 25 11.86 -13.17 -6.82
N LEU A 26 11.16 -12.04 -6.90
CA LEU A 26 11.60 -10.90 -7.71
C LEU A 26 12.87 -10.28 -7.14
N GLN A 27 12.97 -10.17 -5.81
CA GLN A 27 14.16 -9.68 -5.12
C GLN A 27 15.35 -10.62 -5.33
N GLU A 28 15.17 -11.93 -5.17
CA GLU A 28 16.19 -12.95 -5.44
C GLU A 28 16.70 -12.89 -6.88
N ALA A 29 15.81 -12.60 -7.84
CA ALA A 29 16.16 -12.43 -9.25
C ALA A 29 16.84 -11.09 -9.57
N GLY A 30 16.95 -10.16 -8.61
CA GLY A 30 17.48 -8.81 -8.82
C GLY A 30 16.60 -7.94 -9.72
N ALA A 31 15.31 -8.27 -9.84
CA ALA A 31 14.37 -7.53 -10.68
C ALA A 31 14.02 -6.17 -10.05
N PHE A 32 13.78 -5.17 -10.90
CA PHE A 32 13.25 -3.88 -10.45
C PHE A 32 11.73 -3.97 -10.30
N PHE A 33 11.21 -3.75 -9.10
CA PHE A 33 9.78 -3.73 -8.84
C PHE A 33 9.41 -2.81 -7.68
N GLY A 34 8.10 -2.68 -7.48
CA GLY A 34 7.51 -1.85 -6.45
C GLY A 34 6.13 -2.34 -6.08
N PHE A 35 5.46 -1.59 -5.22
CA PHE A 35 4.09 -1.86 -4.83
C PHE A 35 3.14 -0.79 -5.36
N SER A 36 1.87 -1.18 -5.51
CA SER A 36 0.79 -0.21 -5.58
C SER A 36 -0.31 -0.61 -4.61
N ALA A 37 -0.96 0.39 -4.02
CA ALA A 37 -1.99 0.16 -3.03
C ALA A 37 -3.13 1.17 -3.19
N THR A 38 -4.35 0.70 -3.01
CA THR A 38 -5.52 1.58 -2.98
C THR A 38 -5.78 2.00 -1.53
N ALA A 39 -5.70 3.31 -1.27
CA ALA A 39 -6.10 3.91 -0.02
C ALA A 39 -7.62 4.05 0.05
N THR A 40 -8.18 3.43 1.07
CA THR A 40 -9.57 3.49 1.48
C THR A 40 -9.64 4.02 2.90
N ARG A 41 -10.85 4.35 3.37
CA ARG A 41 -11.09 4.75 4.76
C ARG A 41 -10.53 3.75 5.78
N ASN A 42 -10.56 2.46 5.45
CA ASN A 42 -10.29 1.39 6.40
C ASN A 42 -8.80 1.03 6.49
N ASN A 43 -7.99 1.34 5.47
CA ASN A 43 -6.57 0.97 5.44
C ASN A 43 -5.61 2.16 5.30
N ALA A 44 -6.13 3.39 5.20
CA ALA A 44 -5.28 4.58 5.16
C ALA A 44 -4.34 4.69 6.37
N ASP A 45 -4.77 4.20 7.54
CA ASP A 45 -3.97 4.23 8.76
C ASP A 45 -2.82 3.20 8.77
N VAL A 46 -2.84 2.19 7.89
CA VAL A 46 -1.71 1.28 7.69
C VAL A 46 -0.58 2.00 6.95
N TYR A 47 -0.93 2.75 5.90
CA TYR A 47 0.05 3.41 5.02
C TYR A 47 0.72 4.64 5.63
N ILE A 48 0.35 5.05 6.84
CA ILE A 48 0.99 6.15 7.56
C ILE A 48 1.99 5.66 8.61
N GLN A 49 2.08 4.34 8.81
CA GLN A 49 3.04 3.71 9.71
C GLN A 49 4.38 3.52 8.98
N ASP A 50 5.49 3.68 9.70
CA ASP A 50 6.83 3.51 9.12
C ASP A 50 7.12 2.05 8.78
N GLU A 51 6.58 1.15 9.58
CA GLU A 51 6.72 -0.30 9.53
C GLU A 51 6.24 -0.86 8.19
N PHE A 52 5.20 -0.27 7.61
CA PHE A 52 4.74 -0.65 6.28
C PHE A 52 5.83 -0.44 5.23
N TYR A 53 6.52 0.71 5.27
CA TYR A 53 7.55 1.05 4.30
C TYR A 53 8.83 0.29 4.54
N ASP A 54 9.24 0.09 5.81
CA ASP A 54 10.40 -0.72 6.15
C ASP A 54 10.23 -2.15 5.65
N PHE A 55 9.04 -2.73 5.85
CA PHE A 55 8.71 -4.05 5.33
C PHE A 55 8.75 -4.10 3.80
N MET A 56 8.19 -3.10 3.10
CA MET A 56 8.23 -3.07 1.63
C MET A 56 9.66 -2.95 1.10
N ILE A 57 10.52 -2.19 1.77
CA ILE A 57 11.95 -2.06 1.44
C ILE A 57 12.66 -3.39 1.67
N GLU A 58 12.42 -4.06 2.80
CA GLU A 58 12.98 -5.37 3.12
C GLU A 58 12.61 -6.41 2.04
N LYS A 59 11.35 -6.36 1.57
CA LYS A 59 10.83 -7.15 0.44
C LYS A 59 11.35 -6.71 -0.94
N GLY A 60 12.29 -5.77 -1.03
CA GLY A 60 12.92 -5.36 -2.28
C GLY A 60 12.18 -4.31 -3.11
N CYS A 61 11.10 -3.71 -2.60
CA CYS A 61 10.39 -2.66 -3.33
C CYS A 61 11.23 -1.37 -3.41
N MET A 62 11.45 -0.89 -4.64
CA MET A 62 12.21 0.34 -4.89
C MET A 62 11.30 1.55 -5.11
N PHE A 63 10.04 1.31 -5.47
CA PHE A 63 9.02 2.34 -5.58
C PHE A 63 7.66 1.88 -5.06
N GLY A 64 6.81 2.84 -4.72
CA GLY A 64 5.44 2.64 -4.24
C GLY A 64 4.50 3.65 -4.89
N TRP A 65 3.24 3.28 -5.10
CA TRP A 65 2.22 4.20 -5.62
C TRP A 65 0.88 4.03 -4.90
N PHE A 66 0.30 5.12 -4.42
CA PHE A 66 -1.04 5.09 -3.82
C PHE A 66 -2.13 5.61 -4.75
N PHE A 67 -3.19 4.82 -4.90
CA PHE A 67 -4.43 5.25 -5.52
C PHE A 67 -5.44 5.64 -4.44
N ILE A 68 -6.12 6.77 -4.60
CA ILE A 68 -7.26 7.09 -3.75
C ILE A 68 -8.48 6.35 -4.29
N PHE A 69 -9.17 5.60 -3.44
CA PHE A 69 -10.42 4.97 -3.82
C PHE A 69 -11.47 6.03 -4.17
N VAL A 70 -12.00 5.94 -5.38
CA VAL A 70 -13.14 6.73 -5.86
C VAL A 70 -14.19 5.73 -6.34
N PRO A 71 -15.39 5.71 -5.72
CA PRO A 71 -16.45 4.80 -6.16
C PRO A 71 -16.95 5.22 -7.55
N VAL A 72 -17.11 4.23 -8.42
CA VAL A 72 -17.65 4.39 -9.78
C VAL A 72 -18.67 3.27 -10.00
N GLY A 73 -19.87 3.59 -10.47
CA GLY A 73 -20.96 2.61 -10.70
C GLY A 73 -22.15 2.82 -9.76
N GLN A 74 -23.11 1.88 -9.79
CA GLN A 74 -24.36 1.96 -9.01
C GLN A 74 -24.17 1.65 -7.51
N ASP A 75 -23.16 0.88 -7.14
CA ASP A 75 -22.89 0.56 -5.74
C ASP A 75 -22.22 1.76 -5.03
N ASN A 76 -22.99 2.41 -4.17
CA ASN A 76 -22.59 3.59 -3.40
C ASN A 76 -21.59 3.25 -2.27
N ALA A 77 -20.38 2.81 -2.62
CA ALA A 77 -19.30 2.54 -1.67
C ALA A 77 -18.59 3.82 -1.17
N MET A 78 -19.35 4.91 -0.98
CA MET A 78 -18.83 6.20 -0.47
C MET A 78 -18.23 6.08 0.93
N ASN A 79 -18.65 5.07 1.69
CA ASN A 79 -18.11 4.73 2.99
C ASN A 79 -16.63 4.28 2.94
N LEU A 80 -16.12 3.85 1.79
CA LEU A 80 -14.72 3.46 1.60
C LEU A 80 -13.82 4.64 1.18
N MET A 81 -14.38 5.81 0.85
CA MET A 81 -13.56 6.97 0.50
C MET A 81 -12.78 7.48 1.71
N ILE A 82 -11.50 7.81 1.52
CA ILE A 82 -10.69 8.42 2.57
C ILE A 82 -11.29 9.75 3.04
N THR A 83 -11.13 10.07 4.32
CA THR A 83 -11.49 11.39 4.84
C THR A 83 -10.48 12.47 4.39
N PRO A 84 -10.84 13.76 4.42
CA PRO A 84 -9.89 14.84 4.15
C PRO A 84 -8.63 14.78 5.04
N GLU A 85 -8.80 14.43 6.31
CA GLU A 85 -7.69 14.29 7.26
C GLU A 85 -6.78 13.12 6.90
N GLN A 86 -7.34 11.94 6.59
CA GLN A 86 -6.58 10.78 6.11
C GLN A 86 -5.81 11.12 4.83
N ARG A 87 -6.45 11.83 3.88
CA ARG A 87 -5.78 12.29 2.65
C ARG A 87 -4.58 13.19 2.94
N ASN A 88 -4.71 14.15 3.85
CA ASN A 88 -3.62 15.04 4.20
C ASN A 88 -2.51 14.32 5.00
N ARG A 89 -2.85 13.33 5.82
CA ARG A 89 -1.86 12.47 6.51
C ARG A 89 -1.07 11.63 5.51
N LEU A 90 -1.71 10.97 4.55
CA LEU A 90 -1.04 10.23 3.48
C LEU A 90 -0.09 11.13 2.67
N ARG A 91 -0.55 12.33 2.27
CA ARG A 91 0.31 13.30 1.55
C ARG A 91 1.56 13.67 2.37
N ARG A 92 1.38 14.00 3.66
CA ARG A 92 2.49 14.33 4.57
C ARG A 92 3.45 13.15 4.71
N LYS A 93 2.91 11.94 4.89
CA LYS A 93 3.69 10.72 5.03
C LYS A 93 4.50 10.42 3.77
N SER A 94 3.92 10.47 2.57
CA SER A 94 4.66 10.23 1.32
C SER A 94 5.85 11.19 1.18
N MET A 95 5.67 12.47 1.53
CA MET A 95 6.77 13.44 1.52
C MET A 95 7.85 13.13 2.57
N GLU A 96 7.46 12.68 3.76
CA GLU A 96 8.39 12.27 4.82
C GLU A 96 9.21 11.05 4.38
N ILE A 97 8.56 10.01 3.88
CA ILE A 97 9.19 8.75 3.48
C ILE A 97 10.22 8.98 2.38
N ARG A 98 9.88 9.77 1.35
CA ARG A 98 10.83 10.16 0.30
C ARG A 98 12.10 10.85 0.81
N ARG A 99 12.07 11.46 2.00
CA ARG A 99 13.22 12.17 2.59
C ARG A 99 14.02 11.29 3.55
N LYS A 100 13.39 10.27 4.14
CA LYS A 100 13.98 9.49 5.24
C LYS A 100 14.35 8.06 4.85
N LYS A 101 13.66 7.46 3.88
CA LYS A 101 13.81 6.04 3.55
C LYS A 101 14.25 5.86 2.08
N PRO A 102 15.02 4.80 1.77
CA PRO A 102 15.53 4.54 0.43
C PRO A 102 14.46 3.94 -0.51
N ILE A 103 13.29 4.57 -0.60
CA ILE A 103 12.18 4.16 -1.47
C ILE A 103 11.47 5.39 -2.04
N PHE A 104 11.12 5.34 -3.33
CA PHE A 104 10.32 6.40 -3.95
C PHE A 104 8.83 6.09 -3.83
N VAL A 105 8.04 6.95 -3.16
CA VAL A 105 6.61 6.70 -2.96
C VAL A 105 5.77 7.80 -3.60
N ALA A 106 5.04 7.51 -4.68
CA ALA A 106 4.15 8.43 -5.39
C ALA A 106 2.84 8.69 -4.63
#